data_AF-A0A354Z3E0-F1
#
_entry.id   AF-A0A354Z3E0-F1
#
_cell.length_a   1.000
_cell.length_b   1.000
_cell.length_c   1.000
_cell.angle_alpha   90.00
_cell.angle_beta   90.00
_cell.angle_gamma   90.00
#
_symmetry.space_group_name_H-M   'P 1'
#
loop_
_entity.id
_entity.type
_entity.pdbx_description
1 polymer ?
#
loop_
_entity_poly.entity_id
_entity_poly.type
_entity_poly.pdbx_seq_one_letter_code
_entity_poly.pdbx_strand_id
1 'polypeptide(L)'
;AVDKFEYRRGYKFSTYATWWIRQAITRSIADQARTIRIPVHMIETINKLNRISRQMLQQYGREPTPDELAREMEMPEDKIRKVLKIA
;
A
#
# COMPACT_ATOMS: atom_id res chain seq x y z
N ALA A 1 -8.66 2.11 -20.76
CA ALA A 1 -8.12 3.49 -20.90
C ALA A 1 -8.57 4.11 -22.21
N VAL A 2 -8.38 3.41 -23.35
CA VAL A 2 -8.87 3.83 -24.67
C VAL A 2 -10.39 4.06 -24.65
N ASP A 3 -11.17 3.12 -24.09
CA ASP A 3 -12.65 3.19 -24.07
C ASP A 3 -13.21 4.39 -23.30
N LYS A 4 -12.43 4.98 -22.39
CA LYS A 4 -12.85 6.09 -21.52
C LYS A 4 -12.12 7.40 -21.83
N PHE A 5 -11.41 7.49 -22.95
CA PHE A 5 -10.66 8.69 -23.28
C PHE A 5 -11.47 9.63 -24.17
N GLU A 6 -11.62 10.88 -23.73
CA GLU A 6 -12.28 11.94 -24.51
C GLU A 6 -11.24 12.93 -25.03
N TYR A 7 -10.93 12.88 -26.33
CA TYR A 7 -9.93 13.76 -26.95
C TYR A 7 -10.34 15.26 -26.90
N ARG A 8 -11.64 15.55 -26.82
CA ARG A 8 -12.18 16.92 -26.75
C ARG A 8 -11.82 17.68 -25.46
N ARG A 9 -11.38 16.97 -24.42
CA ARG A 9 -10.95 17.57 -23.15
C ARG A 9 -9.53 18.17 -23.19
N GLY A 10 -8.78 17.98 -24.28
CA GLY A 10 -7.46 18.57 -24.47
C GLY A 10 -6.32 17.93 -23.65
N TYR A 11 -6.59 16.86 -22.90
CA TYR A 11 -5.54 16.12 -22.18
C TYR A 11 -4.76 15.18 -23.10
N LYS A 12 -3.43 15.12 -22.92
CA LYS A 12 -2.59 14.16 -23.65
C LYS A 12 -2.95 12.73 -23.23
N PHE A 13 -3.26 11.88 -24.22
CA PHE A 13 -3.64 10.47 -23.98
C PHE A 13 -2.60 9.72 -23.15
N SER A 14 -1.30 9.92 -23.40
CA SER A 14 -0.24 9.24 -22.66
C SER A 14 -0.34 9.49 -21.15
N THR A 15 -0.59 10.73 -20.73
CA THR A 15 -0.73 11.10 -19.31
C THR A 15 -1.95 10.41 -18.70
N TYR A 16 -3.08 10.41 -19.39
CA TYR A 16 -4.30 9.73 -18.94
C TYR A 16 -4.12 8.21 -18.86
N ALA A 17 -3.58 7.61 -19.91
CA ALA A 17 -3.37 6.17 -20.00
C ALA A 17 -2.40 5.65 -18.93
N THR A 18 -1.34 6.40 -18.61
CA THR A 18 -0.38 6.01 -17.56
C THR A 18 -1.06 5.81 -16.21
N TRP A 19 -2.03 6.65 -15.82
CA TRP A 19 -2.80 6.47 -14.58
C TRP A 19 -3.56 5.16 -14.57
N TRP A 20 -4.29 4.86 -15.65
CA TRP A 20 -5.06 3.62 -15.77
C TRP A 20 -4.18 2.37 -15.83
N ILE A 21 -3.05 2.44 -16.54
CA ILE A 21 -2.09 1.34 -16.62
C ILE A 21 -1.50 1.07 -15.23
N ARG A 22 -1.04 2.12 -14.53
CA ARG A 22 -0.51 1.99 -13.17
C ARG A 22 -1.55 1.40 -12.21
N GLN A 23 -2.79 1.91 -12.25
CA GLN A 23 -3.87 1.42 -11.38
C GLN A 23 -4.20 -0.04 -11.65
N ALA A 24 -4.30 -0.46 -12.91
CA ALA A 24 -4.58 -1.85 -13.27
C ALA A 24 -3.46 -2.79 -12.80
N ILE A 25 -2.19 -2.42 -12.99
CA ILE A 25 -1.04 -3.22 -12.54
C ILE A 25 -1.02 -3.32 -11.01
N THR A 26 -1.11 -2.20 -10.29
CA THR A 26 -1.10 -2.20 -8.82
C THR A 26 -2.22 -3.05 -8.25
N ARG A 27 -3.43 -2.97 -8.83
CA ARG A 27 -4.57 -3.79 -8.41
C ARG A 27 -4.36 -5.27 -8.70
N SER A 28 -3.87 -5.62 -9.89
CA SER A 28 -3.61 -7.02 -10.27
C SER A 28 -2.57 -7.66 -9.35
N ILE A 29 -1.51 -6.92 -9.00
CA ILE A 29 -0.49 -7.38 -8.04
C ILE A 29 -1.12 -7.62 -6.67
N ALA A 30 -1.93 -6.68 -6.17
CA ALA A 30 -2.58 -6.83 -4.87
C ALA A 30 -3.53 -8.04 -4.81
N ASP A 31 -4.27 -8.31 -5.88
CA ASP A 31 -5.28 -9.39 -5.90
C ASP A 31 -4.68 -10.77 -6.19
N GLN A 32 -3.59 -10.87 -6.97
CA GLN A 32 -3.11 -12.15 -7.51
C GLN A 32 -1.68 -12.54 -7.13
N ALA A 33 -0.85 -11.64 -6.59
CA ALA A 33 0.58 -11.95 -6.35
C ALA A 33 0.83 -12.91 -5.17
N ARG A 34 -0.16 -13.15 -4.31
CA ARG A 34 -0.05 -14.01 -3.13
C ARG A 34 -0.79 -15.32 -3.35
N THR A 35 -0.20 -16.44 -2.94
CA THR A 35 -0.86 -17.76 -2.95
C THR A 35 -2.16 -17.77 -2.15
N ILE A 36 -2.17 -17.08 -1.01
CA ILE A 36 -3.37 -16.83 -0.21
C ILE A 36 -3.78 -15.37 -0.41
N ARG A 37 -4.97 -15.16 -0.97
CA ARG A 37 -5.48 -13.82 -1.26
C ARG A 37 -5.70 -13.02 0.02
N ILE A 38 -5.12 -11.82 0.07
CA ILE A 38 -5.31 -10.86 1.16
C ILE A 38 -6.12 -9.67 0.62
N PRO A 39 -7.13 -9.16 1.34
CA PRO A 39 -7.87 -7.97 0.92
C PRO A 39 -6.98 -6.74 0.72
N VAL A 40 -7.31 -5.88 -0.26
CA VAL A 40 -6.49 -4.70 -0.63
C VAL A 40 -6.24 -3.75 0.56
N HIS A 41 -7.26 -3.47 1.39
CA HIS A 41 -7.11 -2.59 2.57
C HIS A 41 -6.11 -3.15 3.60
N MET A 42 -5.95 -4.47 3.67
CA MET A 42 -4.94 -5.10 4.52
C MET A 42 -3.54 -4.91 3.94
N ILE A 43 -3.39 -4.99 2.62
CA ILE A 43 -2.11 -4.70 1.93
C ILE A 43 -1.71 -3.23 2.10
N GLU A 44 -2.67 -2.31 2.02
CA GLU A 44 -2.45 -0.88 2.32
C GLU A 44 -1.97 -0.68 3.75
N THR A 45 -2.59 -1.38 4.71
CA THR A 45 -2.19 -1.35 6.13
C THR A 45 -0.76 -1.87 6.32
N ILE A 46 -0.40 -2.98 5.68
CA ILE A 46 0.97 -3.55 5.70
C ILE A 46 1.98 -2.56 5.09
N ASN A 47 1.66 -1.95 3.95
CA ASN A 47 2.54 -0.98 3.30
C ASN A 47 2.76 0.27 4.15
N LYS A 48 1.70 0.76 4.83
CA LYS A 48 1.80 1.89 5.77
C LYS A 48 2.70 1.53 6.95
N LEU A 49 2.52 0.34 7.53
CA LEU A 49 3.34 -0.17 8.63
C LEU A 49 4.81 -0.26 8.22
N ASN A 50 5.11 -0.86 7.06
CA ASN A 50 6.48 -0.96 6.53
C ASN A 50 7.11 0.40 6.22
N ARG A 51 6.33 1.43 5.91
CA ARG A 51 6.83 2.79 5.71
C ARG A 51 7.21 3.41 7.05
N ILE A 52 6.32 3.37 8.03
CA ILE A 52 6.56 3.90 9.38
C ILE A 52 7.74 3.19 10.03
N SER A 53 7.78 1.85 9.95
CA SER A 53 8.88 1.06 10.50
C SER A 53 10.24 1.48 9.93
N ARG A 54 10.31 1.77 8.62
CA ARG A 54 11.55 2.27 7.98
C ARG A 54 11.91 3.69 8.42
N GLN A 55 10.92 4.56 8.59
CA GLN A 55 11.15 5.92 9.09
C GLN A 55 11.67 5.90 10.54
N MET A 56 11.06 5.08 11.40
CA MET A 56 11.50 4.91 12.79
C MET A 56 12.88 4.26 12.89
N LEU A 57 13.18 3.25 12.05
CA LEU A 57 14.52 2.66 11.96
C LEU A 57 15.57 3.73 11.65
N GLN A 58 15.28 4.62 10.69
CA GLN A 58 16.19 5.71 10.32
C GLN A 58 16.35 6.75 11.44
N GLN A 59 15.29 7.05 12.19
CA GLN A 59 15.29 8.06 13.25
C GLN A 59 15.96 7.57 14.54
N TYR A 60 15.68 6.33 14.95
CA TYR A 60 16.12 5.77 16.23
C TYR A 60 17.34 4.85 16.13
N GLY A 61 17.76 4.48 14.91
CA GLY A 61 18.90 3.59 14.68
C GLY A 61 18.67 2.14 15.14
N ARG A 62 17.44 1.77 15.50
CA ARG A 62 17.02 0.44 15.95
C ARG A 62 15.64 0.10 15.39
N GLU A 63 15.32 -1.19 15.34
CA GLU A 63 13.98 -1.63 14.96
C GLU A 63 12.94 -1.15 15.99
N PRO A 64 11.81 -0.57 15.55
CA PRO A 64 10.77 -0.10 16.45
C PRO A 64 10.02 -1.28 17.08
N THR A 65 9.61 -1.11 18.33
CA THR A 65 8.80 -2.11 19.02
C THR A 65 7.35 -2.11 18.51
N PRO A 66 6.62 -3.24 18.62
CA PRO A 66 5.22 -3.30 18.21
C PRO A 66 4.32 -2.26 18.92
N ASP A 67 4.63 -1.91 20.16
CA ASP A 67 3.94 -0.88 20.92
C ASP A 67 4.20 0.54 20.37
N GLU A 68 5.44 0.87 20.01
CA GLU A 68 5.79 2.14 19.35
C GLU A 68 5.08 2.26 17.99
N LEU A 69 5.05 1.18 17.20
CA LEU A 69 4.30 1.13 15.94
C LEU A 69 2.79 1.28 16.16
N ALA A 70 2.25 0.73 17.25
CA ALA A 70 0.83 0.79 17.58
C ALA A 70 0.38 2.22 17.91
N ARG A 71 1.20 2.95 18.68
CA ARG A 71 0.98 4.36 18.98
C ARG A 71 0.98 5.21 17.72
N GLU A 72 1.98 5.03 16.85
CA GLU A 72 2.13 5.80 15.61
C GLU A 72 1.03 5.48 14.58
N MET A 73 0.57 4.23 14.54
CA MET A 73 -0.52 3.81 13.65
C MET A 73 -1.92 4.08 14.21
N GLU A 74 -2.06 4.53 15.46
CA GLU A 74 -3.33 4.69 16.18
C GLU A 74 -4.19 3.41 16.16
N MET A 75 -3.53 2.26 16.28
CA MET A 75 -4.17 0.94 16.21
C MET A 75 -3.77 0.08 17.41
N PRO A 76 -4.64 -0.83 17.89
CA PRO A 76 -4.27 -1.76 18.94
C PRO A 76 -3.05 -2.61 18.58
N GLU A 77 -2.14 -2.81 19.54
CA GLU A 77 -0.93 -3.62 19.36
C GLU A 77 -1.24 -5.04 18.86
N ASP A 78 -2.33 -5.64 19.36
CA ASP A 78 -2.80 -6.95 18.91
C ASP A 78 -3.07 -7.02 17.41
N LYS A 79 -3.60 -5.94 16.82
CA LYS A 79 -3.80 -5.88 15.37
C LYS A 79 -2.46 -5.83 14.64
N ILE A 80 -1.50 -5.05 15.12
CA ILE A 80 -0.15 -4.97 14.54
C ILE A 80 0.56 -6.32 14.57
N ARG A 81 0.53 -7.01 15.73
CA ARG A 81 1.11 -8.35 15.86
C ARG A 81 0.48 -9.36 14.90
N LYS A 82 -0.84 -9.30 14.70
CA LYS A 82 -1.54 -10.14 13.71
C LYS A 82 -1.11 -9.82 12.29
N VAL A 83 -0.99 -8.55 11.94
CA VAL A 83 -0.57 -8.10 10.60
C VAL A 83 0.86 -8.53 10.30
N LEU A 84 1.78 -8.40 11.26
CA LEU A 84 3.17 -8.85 11.13
C LEU A 84 3.29 -10.36 10.93
N LYS A 85 2.39 -11.17 11.50
CA LYS A 85 2.37 -12.63 11.30
C LYS A 85 1.86 -13.07 9.92
N ILE A 86 1.13 -12.21 9.22
CA ILE A 86 0.56 -12.48 7.89
C ILE A 86 1.54 -12.08 6.77
N ALA A 87 2.50 -11.21 7.09
CA ALA A 87 3.58 -10.79 6.21
C ALA A 87 4.64 -11.88 6.08
#